data_AF-A0A955EU24-F1
#
_entry.id   AF-A0A955EU24-F1
#
_cell.length_a   1.000
_cell.length_b   1.000
_cell.length_c   1.000
_cell.angle_alpha   90.00
_cell.angle_beta   90.00
_cell.angle_gamma   90.00
#
_symmetry.space_group_name_H-M   'P 1'
#
loop_
_entity.id
_entity.type
_entity.pdbx_description
1 polymer ?
#
loop_
_entity_poly.entity_id
_entity_poly.type
_entity_poly.pdbx_seq_one_letter_code
_entity_poly.pdbx_strand_id
1 'polypeptide(L)'
;MSEYWPFKVPRATEVVADASVFGGVASIRYVEHGILGQGWKFLAHLTPPAVEADRRVVELGSLVEVDPSILAVAELPPGWWARRAAAGEPWFLGEVVARHLSPDGSLILEWSRATDGDETIGFAPGIWHTHPELLTVSRGETRHQAASTFIEAITSSTLPLAVYCRGGRIEDVVPVWDQSLEDVLDDPYFEPGESVMLRLWDGTLLEDPRRGT
;
A
#
# COMPACT_ATOMS: atom_id res chain seq x y z
N MET A 1 15.14 32.87 -16.25
CA MET A 1 14.60 31.85 -17.16
C MET A 1 13.43 31.22 -16.46
N SER A 2 12.24 31.21 -17.06
CA SER A 2 11.07 30.55 -16.47
C SER A 2 11.32 29.05 -16.50
N GLU A 3 11.80 28.51 -15.39
CA GLU A 3 11.97 27.08 -15.18
C GLU A 3 10.58 26.43 -15.23
N TYR A 4 10.34 25.55 -16.18
CA TYR A 4 9.05 24.92 -16.40
C TYR A 4 8.55 24.24 -15.10
N TRP A 5 7.39 24.66 -14.61
CA TRP A 5 6.80 24.20 -13.34
C TRP A 5 5.31 23.86 -13.51
N PRO A 6 4.98 22.58 -13.80
CA PRO A 6 3.61 22.14 -14.06
C PRO A 6 2.79 21.90 -12.79
N PHE A 7 3.40 21.82 -11.60
CA PHE A 7 2.64 21.66 -10.37
C PHE A 7 1.81 22.91 -10.08
N LYS A 8 0.55 22.71 -9.66
CA LYS A 8 -0.36 23.79 -9.25
C LYS A 8 -0.07 24.36 -7.85
N VAL A 9 1.01 23.88 -7.23
CA VAL A 9 1.49 24.30 -5.91
C VAL A 9 2.90 24.90 -6.02
N PRO A 10 3.31 25.82 -5.12
CA PRO A 10 4.65 26.40 -5.15
C PRO A 10 5.79 25.38 -5.02
N ARG A 11 7.00 25.74 -5.47
CA ARG A 11 8.21 24.92 -5.28
C ARG A 11 8.51 24.63 -3.81
N ALA A 12 8.22 25.59 -2.93
CA ALA A 12 8.41 25.48 -1.48
C ALA A 12 7.32 24.66 -0.77
N THR A 13 6.38 24.02 -1.50
CA THR A 13 5.39 23.16 -0.87
C THR A 13 6.06 21.99 -0.16
N GLU A 14 5.74 21.84 1.11
CA GLU A 14 6.18 20.72 1.93
C GLU A 14 5.52 19.42 1.47
N VAL A 15 6.35 18.42 1.20
CA VAL A 15 5.94 17.09 0.75
C VAL A 15 6.74 16.03 1.50
N VAL A 16 6.19 14.83 1.57
CA VAL A 16 6.83 13.71 2.26
C VAL A 16 7.64 12.90 1.24
N ALA A 17 8.89 12.57 1.57
CA ALA A 17 9.72 11.70 0.75
C ALA A 17 10.62 10.78 1.57
N ASP A 18 11.03 9.64 1.00
CA ASP A 18 11.99 8.75 1.65
C ASP A 18 13.39 9.40 1.69
N ALA A 19 14.07 9.29 2.84
CA ALA A 19 15.41 9.84 3.02
C ALA A 19 16.43 9.31 2.01
N SER A 20 16.23 8.09 1.50
CA SER A 20 17.08 7.42 0.51
C SER A 20 17.01 8.04 -0.89
N VAL A 21 15.98 8.85 -1.18
CA VAL A 21 15.89 9.59 -2.45
C VAL A 21 17.00 10.65 -2.52
N PHE A 22 17.37 11.23 -1.39
CA PHE A 22 18.40 12.26 -1.34
C PHE A 22 19.80 11.64 -1.45
N GLY A 23 20.66 12.25 -2.26
CA GLY A 23 22.01 11.74 -2.53
C GLY A 23 22.07 10.61 -3.57
N GLY A 24 20.94 10.28 -4.21
CA GLY A 24 20.89 9.31 -5.32
C GLY A 24 21.01 7.84 -4.90
N VAL A 25 20.72 7.53 -3.63
CA VAL A 25 20.80 6.15 -3.12
C VAL A 25 19.64 5.30 -3.65
N ALA A 26 18.45 5.88 -3.78
CA ALA A 26 17.28 5.25 -4.37
C ALA A 26 16.53 6.21 -5.31
N SER A 27 15.80 5.67 -6.28
CA SER A 27 14.94 6.44 -7.16
C SER A 27 13.52 6.54 -6.62
N ILE A 28 12.83 7.64 -6.90
CA ILE A 28 11.39 7.75 -6.61
C ILE A 28 10.66 6.76 -7.51
N ARG A 29 9.87 5.84 -6.97
CA ARG A 29 9.13 4.82 -7.75
C ARG A 29 7.64 4.86 -7.52
N TYR A 30 7.19 5.54 -6.48
CA TYR A 30 5.79 5.73 -6.14
C TYR A 30 5.53 7.18 -5.77
N VAL A 31 4.48 7.75 -6.34
CA VAL A 31 3.98 9.08 -5.99
C VAL A 31 2.51 8.93 -5.62
N GLU A 32 2.09 9.55 -4.53
CA GLU A 32 0.69 9.63 -4.12
C GLU A 32 0.33 11.10 -3.91
N HIS A 33 -0.80 11.50 -4.48
CA HIS A 33 -1.44 12.75 -4.13
C HIS A 33 -2.58 12.44 -3.17
N GLY A 34 -2.36 12.67 -1.88
CA GLY A 34 -3.29 12.33 -0.83
C GLY A 34 -4.61 13.10 -0.93
N ILE A 35 -5.69 12.48 -0.43
CA ILE A 35 -7.00 13.12 -0.35
C ILE A 35 -7.06 14.14 0.80
N LEU A 36 -7.98 15.10 0.72
CA LEU A 36 -8.38 15.96 1.85
C LEU A 36 -7.21 16.66 2.56
N GLY A 37 -6.20 17.13 1.81
CA GLY A 37 -5.08 17.89 2.37
C GLY A 37 -3.95 17.04 2.96
N GLN A 38 -3.96 15.72 2.76
CA GLN A 38 -2.84 14.84 3.12
C GLN A 38 -1.55 15.10 2.32
N GLY A 39 -1.59 15.98 1.31
CA GLY A 39 -0.43 16.45 0.57
C GLY A 39 0.15 15.40 -0.38
N TRP A 40 1.39 15.63 -0.82
CA TRP A 40 2.09 14.74 -1.74
C TRP A 40 3.09 13.84 -1.01
N LYS A 41 3.22 12.61 -1.47
CA LYS A 41 4.22 11.63 -1.01
C LYS A 41 5.03 11.12 -2.21
N PHE A 42 6.35 11.07 -2.07
CA PHE A 42 7.30 10.60 -3.09
C PHE A 42 8.21 9.53 -2.49
N LEU A 43 7.95 8.26 -2.81
CA LEU A 43 8.56 7.11 -2.14
C LEU A 43 9.41 6.29 -3.10
N ALA A 44 10.46 5.66 -2.58
CA ALA A 44 11.35 4.77 -3.32
C ALA A 44 10.77 3.36 -3.51
N HIS A 45 9.78 3.01 -2.69
CA HIS A 45 9.11 1.71 -2.71
C HIS A 45 7.86 1.74 -3.60
N LEU A 46 7.52 0.61 -4.24
CA LEU A 46 6.31 0.51 -5.08
C LEU A 46 5.00 0.48 -4.27
N THR A 47 5.10 0.07 -3.01
CA THR A 47 4.01 0.08 -2.03
C THR A 47 4.51 0.87 -0.82
N PRO A 48 3.73 1.83 -0.29
CA PRO A 48 4.13 2.55 0.91
C PRO A 48 4.27 1.55 2.08
N PRO A 49 5.39 1.56 2.82
CA PRO A 49 5.46 0.79 4.06
C PRO A 49 4.47 1.37 5.06
N ALA A 50 3.91 0.53 5.96
CA ALA A 50 3.04 1.02 7.03
C ALA A 50 3.79 1.83 8.09
N VAL A 51 5.09 1.57 8.27
CA VAL A 51 5.91 2.38 9.18
C VAL A 51 6.63 3.44 8.37
N GLU A 52 6.37 4.71 8.67
CA GLU A 52 7.00 5.88 8.05
C GLU A 52 8.46 6.10 8.48
N ALA A 53 9.09 5.12 9.13
CA ALA A 53 10.49 5.21 9.53
C ALA A 53 11.33 5.42 8.28
N ASP A 54 12.07 6.54 8.25
CA ASP A 54 12.87 7.08 7.15
C ASP A 54 12.19 8.07 6.18
N ARG A 55 10.98 8.56 6.50
CA ARG A 55 10.37 9.68 5.76
C ARG A 55 10.87 11.04 6.25
N ARG A 56 10.97 12.01 5.33
CA ARG A 56 11.33 13.40 5.57
C ARG A 56 10.31 14.33 4.95
N VAL A 57 10.09 15.47 5.60
CA VAL A 57 9.40 16.61 4.99
C VAL A 57 10.43 17.46 4.26
N VAL A 58 10.20 17.71 2.98
CA VAL A 58 11.08 18.52 2.13
C VAL A 58 10.27 19.44 1.21
N GLU A 59 10.94 20.40 0.59
CA GLU A 59 10.36 21.20 -0.47
C GLU A 59 10.25 20.38 -1.77
N LEU A 60 9.09 20.44 -2.43
CA LEU A 60 8.85 19.77 -3.71
C LEU A 60 9.87 20.18 -4.78
N GLY A 61 10.31 21.43 -4.78
CA GLY A 61 11.34 21.93 -5.68
C GLY A 61 12.65 21.16 -5.58
N SER A 62 13.08 20.81 -4.36
CA SER A 62 14.29 20.02 -4.14
C SER A 62 14.17 18.59 -4.67
N LEU A 63 12.97 17.99 -4.64
CA LEU A 63 12.75 16.68 -5.26
C LEU A 63 12.83 16.75 -6.79
N VAL A 64 12.33 17.82 -7.40
CA VAL A 64 12.42 18.01 -8.86
C VAL A 64 13.87 18.16 -9.31
N GLU A 65 14.74 18.76 -8.48
CA GLU A 65 16.18 18.83 -8.76
C GLU A 65 16.86 17.46 -8.69
N VAL A 66 16.46 16.60 -7.75
CA VAL A 66 16.96 15.22 -7.63
C VAL A 66 16.42 14.35 -8.77
N ASP A 67 15.15 14.53 -9.13
CA ASP A 67 14.45 13.71 -10.10
C ASP A 67 13.46 14.53 -10.93
N PRO A 68 13.90 15.11 -12.07
CA PRO A 68 13.06 15.95 -12.92
C PRO A 68 11.86 15.23 -13.53
N SER A 69 11.89 13.89 -13.57
CA SER A 69 10.82 13.11 -14.21
C SER A 69 9.51 13.10 -13.40
N ILE A 70 9.53 13.54 -12.14
CA ILE A 70 8.31 13.71 -11.34
C ILE A 70 7.44 14.88 -11.84
N LEU A 71 7.98 15.76 -12.70
CA LEU A 71 7.18 16.78 -13.39
C LEU A 71 6.06 16.15 -14.24
N ALA A 72 6.23 14.91 -14.70
CA ALA A 72 5.22 14.19 -15.48
C ALA A 72 3.97 13.80 -14.66
N VAL A 73 4.07 13.78 -13.33
CA VAL A 73 2.94 13.45 -12.43
C VAL A 73 2.35 14.68 -11.74
N ALA A 74 2.69 15.89 -12.19
CA ALA A 74 2.23 17.13 -11.57
C ALA A 74 0.71 17.37 -11.65
N GLU A 75 0.05 16.75 -12.63
CA GLU A 75 -1.39 16.79 -12.83
C GLU A 75 -2.13 15.61 -12.17
N LEU A 76 -1.43 14.78 -11.39
CA LEU A 76 -2.03 13.65 -10.68
C LEU A 76 -3.17 14.16 -9.76
N PRO A 77 -4.42 13.68 -9.90
CA PRO A 77 -5.51 14.12 -9.07
C PRO A 77 -5.34 13.70 -7.59
N PRO A 78 -5.97 14.41 -6.64
CA PRO A 78 -6.07 13.91 -5.27
C PRO A 78 -6.73 12.53 -5.23
N GLY A 79 -6.22 11.64 -4.39
CA GLY A 79 -6.64 10.24 -4.30
C GLY A 79 -6.04 9.33 -5.36
N TRP A 80 -5.08 9.81 -6.16
CA TRP A 80 -4.40 9.00 -7.16
C TRP A 80 -2.95 8.72 -6.78
N TRP A 81 -2.42 7.65 -7.35
CA TRP A 81 -1.02 7.27 -7.29
C TRP A 81 -0.42 7.10 -8.69
N ALA A 82 0.90 7.18 -8.74
CA ALA A 82 1.73 6.89 -9.91
C ALA A 82 2.87 5.96 -9.52
N ARG A 83 3.10 4.89 -10.28
CA ARG A 83 4.17 3.90 -10.08
C ARG A 83 5.06 3.81 -11.30
N ARG A 84 6.33 3.44 -11.11
CA ARG A 84 7.23 3.11 -12.22
C ARG A 84 8.31 2.10 -11.83
N ALA A 85 8.83 1.42 -12.85
CA ALA A 85 9.84 0.37 -12.65
C ALA A 85 11.20 0.91 -12.20
N ALA A 86 11.65 2.05 -12.72
CA ALA A 86 12.93 2.67 -12.37
C ALA A 86 12.92 4.18 -12.66
N ALA A 87 14.01 4.88 -12.32
CA ALA A 87 14.16 6.28 -12.68
C ALA A 87 14.08 6.47 -14.20
N GLY A 88 13.26 7.41 -14.66
CA GLY A 88 13.07 7.71 -16.09
C GLY A 88 12.13 6.77 -16.85
N GLU A 89 11.70 5.65 -16.24
CA GLU A 89 10.69 4.77 -16.84
C GLU A 89 9.30 5.43 -16.80
N PRO A 90 8.38 5.06 -17.72
CA PRO A 90 7.03 5.60 -17.76
C PRO A 90 6.27 5.38 -16.45
N TRP A 91 5.42 6.36 -16.12
CA TRP A 91 4.52 6.27 -14.99
C TRP A 91 3.26 5.50 -15.37
N PHE A 92 2.89 4.56 -14.51
CA PHE A 92 1.62 3.85 -14.50
C PHE A 92 0.74 4.43 -13.39
N LEU A 93 -0.49 4.80 -13.70
CA LEU A 93 -1.34 5.56 -12.80
C LEU A 93 -2.50 4.70 -12.27
N GLY A 94 -3.00 5.05 -11.09
CA GLY A 94 -4.23 4.50 -10.57
C GLY A 94 -4.89 5.39 -9.53
N GLU A 95 -6.18 5.15 -9.30
CA GLU A 95 -6.97 5.77 -8.27
C GLU A 95 -7.06 4.87 -7.03
N VAL A 96 -7.05 5.48 -5.86
CA VAL A 96 -7.43 4.83 -4.60
C VAL A 96 -8.95 4.91 -4.50
N VAL A 97 -9.60 3.76 -4.65
CA VAL A 97 -11.07 3.62 -4.58
C VAL A 97 -11.53 3.68 -3.12
N ALA A 98 -10.84 2.97 -2.24
CA ALA A 98 -11.09 2.97 -0.80
C ALA A 98 -9.79 2.68 -0.03
N ARG A 99 -9.65 3.29 1.15
CA ARG A 99 -8.53 3.05 2.06
C ARG A 99 -9.03 3.03 3.49
N HIS A 100 -8.63 2.01 4.24
CA HIS A 100 -8.98 1.80 5.64
C HIS A 100 -7.71 1.65 6.46
N LEU A 101 -7.63 2.32 7.61
CA LEU A 101 -6.57 2.14 8.59
C LEU A 101 -7.10 1.27 9.73
N SER A 102 -6.32 0.29 10.18
CA SER A 102 -6.70 -0.49 11.35
C SER A 102 -6.78 0.40 12.58
N PRO A 103 -7.60 0.09 13.59
CA PRO A 103 -7.75 0.94 14.79
C PRO A 103 -6.43 1.21 15.53
N ASP A 104 -5.48 0.28 15.48
CA ASP A 104 -4.15 0.42 16.07
C ASP A 104 -3.12 1.10 15.14
N GLY A 105 -3.52 1.49 13.93
CA GLY A 105 -2.68 2.16 12.95
C GLY A 105 -1.62 1.28 12.28
N SER A 106 -1.60 -0.02 12.56
CA SER A 106 -0.53 -0.92 12.08
C SER A 106 -0.72 -1.42 10.65
N LEU A 107 -1.96 -1.48 10.17
CA LEU A 107 -2.33 -2.00 8.85
C LEU A 107 -3.15 -0.99 8.06
N ILE A 108 -2.87 -0.88 6.77
CA ILE A 108 -3.69 -0.17 5.79
C ILE A 108 -4.26 -1.21 4.84
N LEU A 109 -5.58 -1.25 4.67
CA LEU A 109 -6.25 -2.00 3.60
C LEU A 109 -6.63 -1.01 2.50
N GLU A 110 -6.16 -1.25 1.28
CA GLU A 110 -6.39 -0.38 0.15
C GLU A 110 -7.03 -1.14 -1.01
N TRP A 111 -8.08 -0.56 -1.57
CA TRP A 111 -8.61 -0.92 -2.87
C TRP A 111 -8.22 0.15 -3.88
N SER A 112 -7.54 -0.25 -4.95
CA SER A 112 -7.11 0.63 -6.02
C SER A 112 -7.59 0.14 -7.39
N ARG A 113 -7.74 1.08 -8.32
CA ARG A 113 -8.02 0.83 -9.73
C ARG A 113 -6.97 1.53 -10.59
N ALA A 114 -6.24 0.77 -11.38
CA ALA A 114 -5.27 1.30 -12.32
C ALA A 114 -5.92 1.77 -13.63
N THR A 115 -5.22 2.61 -14.38
CA THR A 115 -5.72 3.19 -15.64
C THR A 115 -5.95 2.20 -16.79
N ASP A 116 -5.35 1.00 -16.71
CA ASP A 116 -5.62 -0.10 -17.64
C ASP A 116 -6.88 -0.91 -17.26
N GLY A 117 -7.53 -0.55 -16.16
CA GLY A 117 -8.74 -1.18 -15.64
C GLY A 117 -8.47 -2.31 -14.64
N ASP A 118 -7.21 -2.61 -14.32
CA ASP A 118 -6.88 -3.57 -13.27
C ASP A 118 -7.27 -3.04 -11.89
N GLU A 119 -7.85 -3.90 -11.06
CA GLU A 119 -8.27 -3.55 -9.70
C GLU A 119 -7.63 -4.50 -8.70
N THR A 120 -7.10 -3.93 -7.62
CA THR A 120 -6.43 -4.71 -6.58
C THR A 120 -6.90 -4.27 -5.20
N ILE A 121 -7.05 -5.25 -4.31
CA ILE A 121 -7.28 -5.05 -2.88
C ILE A 121 -6.11 -5.68 -2.15
N GLY A 122 -5.38 -4.92 -1.34
CA GLY A 122 -4.20 -5.41 -0.66
C GLY A 122 -3.89 -4.65 0.62
N PHE A 123 -2.87 -5.12 1.33
CA PHE A 123 -2.44 -4.51 2.58
C PHE A 123 -1.14 -3.72 2.41
N ALA A 124 -1.00 -2.66 3.21
CA ALA A 124 0.29 -2.05 3.51
C ALA A 124 0.55 -2.15 5.03
N PRO A 125 1.74 -2.61 5.47
CA PRO A 125 2.85 -3.05 4.63
C PRO A 125 2.54 -4.45 4.07
N GLY A 126 3.12 -4.78 2.93
CA GLY A 126 2.90 -6.07 2.30
C GLY A 126 2.93 -6.00 0.79
N ILE A 127 3.01 -7.17 0.18
CA ILE A 127 2.89 -7.35 -1.27
C ILE A 127 1.66 -8.19 -1.62
N TRP A 128 1.07 -8.87 -0.63
CA TRP A 128 -0.16 -9.60 -0.83
C TRP A 128 -1.26 -8.65 -1.29
N HIS A 129 -1.92 -9.06 -2.38
CA HIS A 129 -3.11 -8.43 -2.90
C HIS A 129 -3.95 -9.50 -3.62
N THR A 130 -5.22 -9.18 -3.79
CA THR A 130 -6.15 -9.95 -4.60
C THR A 130 -6.83 -9.04 -5.61
N HIS A 131 -7.32 -9.62 -6.70
CA HIS A 131 -8.16 -8.90 -7.66
C HIS A 131 -9.64 -9.18 -7.32
N PRO A 132 -10.54 -8.18 -7.37
CA PRO A 132 -11.95 -8.38 -7.08
C PRO A 132 -12.64 -9.50 -7.88
N GLU A 133 -12.12 -9.85 -9.05
CA GLU A 133 -12.59 -10.94 -9.90
C GLU A 133 -12.21 -12.36 -9.42
N LEU A 134 -11.20 -12.47 -8.57
CA LEU A 134 -10.77 -13.72 -7.95
C LEU A 134 -11.52 -14.01 -6.65
N LEU A 135 -12.15 -12.99 -6.06
CA LEU A 135 -12.97 -13.17 -4.87
C LEU A 135 -14.17 -14.06 -5.21
N THR A 136 -14.40 -15.09 -4.38
CA THR A 136 -15.49 -16.04 -4.54
C THR A 136 -16.83 -15.30 -4.58
N VAL A 137 -17.34 -15.08 -5.79
CA VAL A 137 -18.66 -14.52 -5.99
C VAL A 137 -19.71 -15.52 -5.54
N SER A 138 -20.56 -15.12 -4.60
CA SER A 138 -21.85 -15.79 -4.48
C SER A 138 -22.60 -15.60 -5.80
N ARG A 139 -23.42 -16.58 -6.23
CA ARG A 139 -24.04 -16.57 -7.56
C ARG A 139 -24.76 -15.23 -7.84
N GLY A 140 -24.22 -14.43 -8.76
CA GLY A 140 -24.85 -13.21 -9.28
C GLY A 140 -24.29 -11.88 -8.75
N GLU A 141 -23.25 -11.89 -7.91
CA GLU A 141 -22.59 -10.67 -7.46
C GLU A 141 -21.75 -10.00 -8.55
N THR A 142 -21.73 -8.67 -8.53
CA THR A 142 -20.82 -7.85 -9.33
C THR A 142 -19.43 -7.77 -8.68
N ARG A 143 -18.39 -7.43 -9.46
CA ARG A 143 -17.03 -7.19 -8.93
C ARG A 143 -17.00 -6.20 -7.76
N HIS A 144 -17.79 -5.13 -7.86
CA HIS A 144 -17.89 -4.12 -6.80
C HIS A 144 -18.50 -4.68 -5.51
N GLN A 145 -19.51 -5.56 -5.63
CA GLN A 145 -20.12 -6.22 -4.47
C GLN A 145 -19.15 -7.20 -3.82
N ALA A 146 -18.46 -8.03 -4.60
CA ALA A 146 -17.47 -8.97 -4.09
C ALA A 146 -16.35 -8.23 -3.33
N ALA A 147 -15.80 -7.16 -3.92
CA ALA A 147 -14.83 -6.28 -3.27
C ALA A 147 -15.35 -5.70 -1.96
N SER A 148 -16.57 -5.16 -1.97
CA SER A 148 -17.16 -4.53 -0.78
C SER A 148 -17.39 -5.54 0.35
N THR A 149 -17.92 -6.72 0.05
CA THR A 149 -18.12 -7.80 1.03
C THR A 149 -16.80 -8.25 1.65
N PHE A 150 -15.76 -8.40 0.84
CA PHE A 150 -14.43 -8.78 1.31
C PHE A 150 -13.82 -7.72 2.24
N ILE A 151 -13.87 -6.44 1.84
CA ILE A 151 -13.42 -5.32 2.67
C ILE A 151 -14.23 -5.22 3.96
N GLU A 152 -15.55 -5.41 3.90
CA GLU A 152 -16.42 -5.39 5.07
C GLU A 152 -16.09 -6.53 6.03
N ALA A 153 -15.83 -7.74 5.56
CA ALA A 153 -15.44 -8.85 6.41
C ALA A 153 -14.13 -8.59 7.18
N ILE A 154 -13.13 -8.00 6.51
CA ILE A 154 -11.89 -7.57 7.16
C ILE A 154 -12.20 -6.46 8.18
N THR A 155 -12.79 -5.35 7.73
CA THR A 155 -12.94 -4.14 8.54
C THR A 155 -13.94 -4.28 9.70
N SER A 156 -14.86 -5.25 9.62
CA SER A 156 -15.76 -5.65 10.72
C SER A 156 -15.15 -6.68 11.67
N SER A 157 -13.87 -7.04 11.49
CA SER A 157 -13.15 -8.02 12.32
C SER A 157 -13.80 -9.40 12.33
N THR A 158 -14.37 -9.82 11.20
CA THR A 158 -14.92 -11.18 11.05
C THR A 158 -13.95 -12.13 10.33
N LEU A 159 -12.96 -11.57 9.63
CA LEU A 159 -11.94 -12.33 8.91
C LEU A 159 -10.60 -12.34 9.65
N PRO A 160 -10.03 -13.53 9.97
CA PRO A 160 -8.67 -13.64 10.48
C PRO A 160 -7.63 -13.14 9.46
N LEU A 161 -6.58 -12.50 9.98
CA LEU A 161 -5.41 -12.06 9.22
C LEU A 161 -4.18 -12.78 9.78
N ALA A 162 -3.41 -13.41 8.89
CA ALA A 162 -2.07 -13.85 9.17
C ALA A 162 -1.09 -12.72 8.87
N VAL A 163 -0.45 -12.20 9.91
CA VAL A 163 0.52 -11.12 9.82
C VAL A 163 1.92 -11.72 9.92
N TYR A 164 2.65 -11.66 8.83
CA TYR A 164 4.02 -12.16 8.73
C TYR A 164 4.98 -11.08 9.20
N CYS A 165 5.85 -11.45 10.14
CA CYS A 165 6.80 -10.55 10.74
C CYS A 165 8.21 -11.10 10.66
N ARG A 166 9.19 -10.25 10.30
CA ARG A 166 10.63 -10.56 10.38
C ARG A 166 11.33 -9.49 11.20
N GLY A 167 12.06 -9.90 12.25
CA GLY A 167 12.78 -8.96 13.12
C GLY A 167 11.88 -7.90 13.78
N GLY A 168 10.60 -8.21 14.04
CA GLY A 168 9.63 -7.29 14.63
C GLY A 168 8.98 -6.30 13.67
N ARG A 169 9.25 -6.38 12.36
CA ARG A 169 8.59 -5.60 11.30
C ARG A 169 7.57 -6.47 10.59
N ILE A 170 6.42 -5.91 10.24
CA ILE A 170 5.44 -6.58 9.39
C ILE A 170 5.98 -6.59 7.95
N GLU A 171 6.12 -7.77 7.39
CA GLU A 171 6.60 -8.02 6.03
C GLU A 171 5.43 -8.21 5.06
N ASP A 172 4.40 -8.95 5.47
CA ASP A 172 3.20 -9.18 4.66
C ASP A 172 1.98 -9.50 5.52
N VAL A 173 0.79 -9.39 4.91
CA VAL A 173 -0.49 -9.67 5.56
C VAL A 173 -1.38 -10.46 4.62
N VAL A 174 -1.79 -11.64 5.06
CA VAL A 174 -2.65 -12.54 4.28
C VAL A 174 -3.99 -12.75 5.00
N PRO A 175 -5.12 -12.38 4.39
CA PRO A 175 -6.43 -12.66 4.93
C PRO A 175 -6.80 -14.14 4.74
N VAL A 176 -7.35 -14.76 5.77
CA VAL A 176 -7.72 -16.18 5.77
C VAL A 176 -9.15 -16.31 5.24
N TRP A 177 -9.31 -16.24 3.91
CA TRP A 177 -10.61 -16.15 3.23
C TRP A 177 -11.12 -17.49 2.68
N ASP A 178 -10.35 -18.08 1.77
CA ASP A 178 -10.66 -19.33 1.07
C ASP A 178 -9.77 -20.50 1.53
N GLN A 179 -8.77 -20.19 2.37
CA GLN A 179 -7.83 -21.12 2.97
C GLN A 179 -8.24 -21.45 4.41
N SER A 180 -7.86 -22.63 4.90
CA SER A 180 -7.93 -22.89 6.34
C SER A 180 -6.81 -22.16 7.07
N LEU A 181 -6.97 -21.91 8.38
CA LEU A 181 -5.90 -21.36 9.20
C LEU A 181 -4.64 -22.24 9.16
N GLU A 182 -4.80 -23.56 9.11
CA GLU A 182 -3.69 -24.51 9.02
C GLU A 182 -2.92 -24.33 7.71
N ASP A 183 -3.61 -24.17 6.57
CA ASP A 183 -2.94 -23.96 5.27
C ASP A 183 -2.08 -22.70 5.26
N VAL A 184 -2.54 -21.62 5.89
CA VAL A 184 -1.80 -20.36 5.99
C VAL A 184 -0.61 -20.49 6.93
N LEU A 185 -0.78 -21.24 8.01
CA LEU A 185 0.26 -21.42 9.02
C LEU A 185 1.35 -22.42 8.62
N ASP A 186 1.03 -23.38 7.75
CA ASP A 186 1.94 -24.40 7.26
C ASP A 186 2.56 -24.03 5.90
N ASP A 187 2.59 -22.73 5.58
CA ASP A 187 3.17 -22.23 4.34
C ASP A 187 4.63 -22.71 4.17
N PRO A 188 4.94 -23.51 3.14
CA PRO A 188 6.28 -24.07 2.95
C PRO A 188 7.34 -22.99 2.63
N TYR A 189 6.94 -21.75 2.39
CA TYR A 189 7.81 -20.62 2.10
C TYR A 189 8.26 -19.83 3.34
N PHE A 190 7.89 -20.25 4.57
CA PHE A 190 8.43 -19.63 5.79
C PHE A 190 9.96 -19.60 5.77
N GLU A 191 10.53 -18.40 5.77
CA GLU A 191 11.97 -18.22 5.89
C GLU A 191 12.42 -18.29 7.36
N PRO A 192 13.64 -18.79 7.64
CA PRO A 192 14.18 -18.77 8.99
C PRO A 192 14.19 -17.37 9.61
N GLY A 193 13.51 -17.21 10.75
CA GLY A 193 13.40 -15.94 11.48
C GLY A 193 12.12 -15.14 11.17
N GLU A 194 11.27 -15.64 10.29
CA GLU A 194 9.90 -15.17 10.17
C GLU A 194 9.02 -15.76 11.27
N SER A 195 8.05 -14.97 11.72
CA SER A 195 7.00 -15.38 12.64
C SER A 195 5.67 -14.94 12.09
N VAL A 196 4.64 -15.75 12.30
CA VAL A 196 3.27 -15.40 11.94
C VAL A 196 2.46 -15.10 13.20
N MET A 197 1.71 -14.00 13.16
CA MET A 197 0.77 -13.60 14.20
C MET A 197 -0.63 -13.61 13.60
N LEU A 198 -1.53 -14.39 14.17
CA LEU A 198 -2.93 -14.34 13.81
C LEU A 198 -3.63 -13.23 14.59
N ARG A 199 -4.37 -12.38 13.89
CA ARG A 199 -5.18 -11.33 14.50
C ARG A 199 -6.41 -10.99 13.67
N LEU A 200 -7.32 -10.25 14.28
CA LEU A 200 -8.39 -9.55 13.57
C LEU A 200 -7.95 -8.11 13.21
N TRP A 201 -8.77 -7.46 12.40
CA TRP A 201 -8.53 -6.07 11.98
C TRP A 201 -8.43 -5.10 13.16
N ASP A 202 -9.28 -5.25 14.17
CA ASP A 202 -9.30 -4.43 15.39
C ASP A 202 -8.07 -4.57 16.29
N GLY A 203 -7.18 -5.52 16.01
CA GLY A 203 -5.98 -5.79 16.82
C GLY A 203 -6.10 -6.97 17.78
N THR A 204 -7.27 -7.59 17.87
CA THR A 204 -7.47 -8.79 18.70
C THR A 204 -6.60 -9.92 18.20
N LEU A 205 -5.71 -10.44 19.05
CA LEU A 205 -4.88 -11.60 18.75
C LEU A 205 -5.71 -12.88 18.80
N LEU A 206 -5.46 -13.79 17.86
CA LEU A 206 -6.06 -15.11 17.82
C LEU A 206 -5.04 -16.16 18.26
N GLU A 207 -5.52 -17.25 18.85
CA GLU A 207 -4.66 -18.38 19.21
C GLU A 207 -4.14 -19.10 17.96
N ASP A 208 -2.88 -19.52 17.98
CA ASP A 208 -2.32 -20.41 16.95
C ASP A 208 -2.88 -21.82 17.19
N PRO A 209 -3.75 -22.36 16.31
CA PRO A 209 -4.37 -23.67 16.49
C PRO A 209 -3.35 -24.81 16.61
N ARG A 210 -2.11 -24.65 16.10
CA ARG A 210 -1.04 -25.65 16.22
C ARG A 210 -0.46 -25.74 17.63
N ARG A 211 -0.67 -24.72 18.46
CA ARG A 211 -0.18 -24.68 19.85
C ARG A 211 -1.15 -25.33 20.85
N GLY A 212 -2.31 -25.81 20.38
CA GLY A 212 -3.27 -26.54 21.18
C GLY A 212 -3.00 -28.04 21.21
N THR A 213 -2.26 -28.50 22.24
CA THR A 213 -2.45 -29.82 22.88
C THR A 213 -2.25 -29.69 24.38
#